data_AF-A0ABD3K407-F1
#
_entry.id   AF-A0ABD3K407-F1
#
_cell.length_a   1.000
_cell.length_b   1.000
_cell.length_c   1.000
_cell.angle_alpha   90.00
_cell.angle_beta   90.00
_cell.angle_gamma   90.00
#
_symmetry.space_group_name_H-M   'P 1'
#
loop_
_entity.id
_entity.type
_entity.pdbx_description
1 polymer ?
#
loop_
_entity_poly.entity_id
_entity_poly.type
_entity_poly.pdbx_seq_one_letter_code
_entity_poly.pdbx_strand_id
1 'polypeptide(L)'
;MSILQQGVTPIQDQLRLRALVKQNEVDEELVRRSMFLLESSSNEVFIYFVPIVAPILGPDAYMGAMPTEVACFISEIYKLGARRIVVFSLGPVGCVPARAPLLGAPVGRCLREDECDVQEVQPWFGELGQGRAY
;
A
#
# COMPACT_ATOMS: atom_id res chain seq x y z
N MET A 1 -32.90 -7.02 14.16
CA MET A 1 -31.69 -7.55 13.50
C MET A 1 -30.50 -7.12 14.36
N SER A 2 -29.66 -8.06 14.80
CA SER A 2 -28.56 -7.77 15.74
C SER A 2 -27.38 -7.11 14.99
N ILE A 3 -26.68 -6.17 15.62
CA ILE A 3 -25.46 -5.53 15.06
C ILE A 3 -24.40 -6.58 14.69
N LEU A 4 -24.37 -7.71 15.41
CA LEU A 4 -23.47 -8.83 15.12
C LEU A 4 -23.78 -9.52 13.77
N GLN A 5 -25.01 -9.39 13.25
CA GLN A 5 -25.40 -9.94 11.94
C GLN A 5 -24.95 -9.07 10.76
N GLN A 6 -24.48 -7.84 11.00
CA GLN A 6 -24.02 -6.91 9.95
C GLN A 6 -22.53 -7.05 9.63
N GLY A 7 -21.82 -8.03 10.22
CA GLY A 7 -20.37 -8.21 10.01
C GLY A 7 -19.51 -7.09 10.60
N VAL A 8 -20.09 -6.22 11.43
CA VAL A 8 -19.39 -5.12 12.11
C VAL A 8 -18.63 -5.67 13.31
N THR A 9 -17.32 -5.47 13.35
CA THR A 9 -16.48 -5.81 14.50
C THR A 9 -16.84 -4.91 15.69
N PRO A 10 -17.27 -5.47 16.84
CA PRO A 10 -17.57 -4.69 18.04
C PRO A 10 -16.37 -3.85 18.50
N ILE A 11 -16.64 -2.69 19.09
CA ILE A 11 -15.59 -1.78 19.61
C ILE A 11 -14.68 -2.46 20.64
N GLN A 12 -15.19 -3.43 21.39
CA GLN A 12 -14.41 -4.20 22.37
C GLN A 12 -13.33 -5.04 21.69
N ASP A 13 -13.61 -5.63 20.53
CA ASP A 13 -12.64 -6.41 19.76
C ASP A 13 -11.57 -5.49 19.14
N GLN A 14 -11.93 -4.26 18.75
CA GLN A 14 -10.96 -3.25 18.30
C GLN A 14 -10.03 -2.81 19.45
N LEU A 15 -10.56 -2.63 20.66
CA LEU A 15 -9.77 -2.33 21.84
C LEU A 15 -8.86 -3.50 22.24
N ARG A 16 -9.32 -4.74 22.05
CA ARG A 16 -8.51 -5.94 22.26
C ARG A 16 -7.35 -6.02 21.27
N LEU A 17 -7.57 -5.73 19.99
CA LEU A 17 -6.48 -5.63 19.00
C LEU A 17 -5.40 -4.64 19.48
N ARG A 18 -5.83 -3.45 19.94
CA ARG A 18 -4.91 -2.43 20.45
C ARG A 18 -4.11 -2.90 21.66
N ALA A 19 -4.70 -3.71 22.53
CA ALA A 19 -4.01 -4.27 23.70
C ALA A 19 -2.99 -5.34 23.29
N LEU A 20 -3.36 -6.25 22.38
CA LEU A 20 -2.51 -7.32 21.86
C LEU A 20 -1.28 -6.76 21.12
N VAL A 21 -1.48 -5.74 20.28
CA VAL A 21 -0.38 -5.03 19.61
C VAL A 21 0.62 -4.43 20.62
N LYS A 22 0.14 -3.90 21.76
CA LYS A 22 1.04 -3.40 22.82
C LYS A 22 1.79 -4.50 23.55
N GLN A 23 1.24 -5.71 23.60
CA GLN A 23 1.82 -6.88 24.25
C GLN A 23 2.68 -7.71 23.30
N ASN A 24 2.75 -7.32 22.02
CA ASN A 24 3.40 -8.07 20.95
C ASN A 24 2.83 -9.49 20.79
N GLU A 25 1.53 -9.64 21.08
CA GLU A 25 0.78 -10.88 20.90
C GLU A 25 -0.11 -10.77 19.66
N VAL A 26 -0.28 -11.88 18.94
CA VAL A 26 -1.14 -11.96 17.75
C VAL A 26 -2.31 -12.89 18.05
N ASP A 27 -3.52 -12.37 17.97
CA ASP A 27 -4.75 -13.17 18.06
C ASP A 27 -5.16 -13.61 16.66
N GLU A 28 -4.84 -14.85 16.31
CA GLU A 28 -5.06 -15.44 14.97
C GLU A 28 -6.53 -15.37 14.53
N GLU A 29 -7.49 -15.53 15.46
CA GLU A 29 -8.92 -15.50 15.13
C GLU A 29 -9.37 -14.06 14.79
N LEU A 30 -8.84 -13.08 15.52
CA LEU A 30 -9.08 -11.67 15.23
C LEU A 30 -8.46 -11.27 13.88
N VAL A 31 -7.22 -11.71 13.60
CA VAL A 31 -6.56 -11.50 12.31
C VAL A 31 -7.35 -12.13 11.17
N ARG A 32 -7.81 -13.38 11.33
CA ARG A 32 -8.63 -14.11 10.35
C ARG A 32 -9.96 -13.44 10.03
N ARG A 33 -10.56 -12.77 11.02
CA ARG A 33 -11.83 -12.04 10.87
C ARG A 33 -11.67 -10.60 10.36
N SER A 34 -10.46 -10.04 10.46
CA SER A 34 -10.18 -8.67 10.05
C SER A 34 -10.10 -8.51 8.53
N MET A 35 -10.21 -7.26 8.08
CA MET A 35 -9.94 -6.83 6.71
C MET A 35 -8.70 -5.93 6.73
N PHE A 36 -7.74 -6.24 5.86
CA PHE A 36 -6.49 -5.51 5.71
C PHE A 36 -6.55 -4.67 4.44
N LEU A 37 -6.35 -3.37 4.59
CA LEU A 37 -6.30 -2.39 3.51
C LEU A 37 -4.85 -1.95 3.40
N LEU A 38 -4.18 -2.35 2.34
CA LEU A 38 -2.77 -2.06 2.09
C LEU A 38 -2.65 -1.08 0.93
N GLU A 39 -2.03 0.06 1.18
CA GLU A 39 -1.56 0.97 0.14
C GLU A 39 -0.04 1.09 0.30
N SER A 40 0.66 1.01 -0.81
CA SER A 40 2.12 1.08 -0.86
C SER A 40 2.51 1.59 -2.24
N SER A 41 3.65 2.29 -2.33
CA SER A 41 4.25 2.89 -3.53
C SER A 41 4.05 4.39 -3.69
N SER A 42 2.97 5.01 -3.20
CA SER A 42 2.77 6.46 -3.42
C SER A 42 3.85 7.30 -2.74
N ASN A 43 4.24 6.92 -1.52
CA ASN A 43 5.28 7.62 -0.77
C ASN A 43 6.68 7.36 -1.36
N GLU A 44 6.97 6.12 -1.74
CA GLU A 44 8.25 5.73 -2.30
C GLU A 44 8.48 6.45 -3.64
N VAL A 45 7.46 6.48 -4.50
CA VAL A 45 7.50 7.24 -5.76
C VAL A 45 7.69 8.72 -5.49
N PHE A 46 6.97 9.30 -4.52
CA PHE A 46 7.15 10.71 -4.17
C PHE A 46 8.56 11.03 -3.70
N ILE A 47 9.12 10.22 -2.78
CA ILE A 47 10.47 10.39 -2.23
C ILE A 47 11.53 10.30 -3.32
N TYR A 48 11.39 9.39 -4.29
CA TYR A 48 12.32 9.26 -5.41
C TYR A 48 12.50 10.58 -6.19
N PHE A 49 11.41 11.36 -6.35
CA PHE A 49 11.43 12.64 -7.07
C PHE A 49 11.76 13.85 -6.19
N VAL A 50 11.86 13.67 -4.87
CA VAL A 50 12.20 14.75 -3.94
C VAL A 50 13.72 14.95 -3.94
N PRO A 51 14.24 16.14 -4.27
CA PRO A 51 15.68 16.40 -4.45
C PRO A 51 16.48 16.46 -3.13
N ILE A 52 15.95 15.89 -2.04
CA ILE A 52 16.61 15.86 -0.72
C ILE A 52 17.60 14.70 -0.64
N VAL A 53 17.34 13.59 -1.32
CA VAL A 53 18.20 12.41 -1.35
C VAL A 53 18.41 12.02 -2.81
N ALA A 54 19.66 12.00 -3.27
CA ALA A 54 19.97 11.46 -4.60
C ALA A 54 19.60 9.97 -4.62
N PRO A 55 18.75 9.51 -5.56
CA PRO A 55 18.42 8.09 -5.65
C PRO A 55 19.69 7.27 -5.88
N ILE A 56 19.89 6.23 -5.07
CA ILE A 56 21.01 5.29 -5.22
C ILE A 56 20.78 4.37 -6.43
N LEU A 57 19.52 4.12 -6.75
CA LEU A 57 19.06 3.27 -7.84
C LEU A 57 18.44 4.13 -8.95
N GLY A 58 18.56 3.67 -10.19
CA GLY A 58 17.76 4.22 -11.29
C GLY A 58 16.26 3.98 -11.07
N PRO A 59 15.39 4.70 -11.81
CA PRO A 59 13.95 4.70 -11.56
C PRO A 59 13.38 3.29 -11.69
N ASP A 60 13.72 2.55 -12.75
CA ASP A 60 13.20 1.19 -12.98
C ASP A 60 13.61 0.21 -11.88
N ALA A 61 14.86 0.27 -11.41
CA ALA A 61 15.36 -0.59 -10.35
C ALA A 61 14.72 -0.26 -8.99
N TYR A 62 14.48 1.02 -8.71
CA TYR A 62 13.81 1.46 -7.50
C TYR A 62 12.33 1.06 -7.49
N MET A 63 11.63 1.27 -8.61
CA MET A 63 10.22 0.91 -8.77
C MET A 63 10.00 -0.60 -8.82
N GLY A 64 10.89 -1.34 -9.47
CA GLY A 64 10.82 -2.81 -9.55
C GLY A 64 11.04 -3.53 -8.22
N ALA A 65 11.67 -2.88 -7.24
CA ALA A 65 11.85 -3.44 -5.90
C ALA A 65 10.56 -3.39 -5.06
N MET A 66 9.69 -2.37 -5.27
CA MET A 66 8.52 -2.13 -4.41
C MET A 66 7.51 -3.28 -4.40
N PRO A 67 7.13 -3.90 -5.55
CA PRO A 67 6.22 -5.03 -5.56
C PRO A 67 6.71 -6.22 -4.74
N THR A 68 8.03 -6.43 -4.67
CA THR A 68 8.64 -7.52 -3.91
C THR A 68 8.42 -7.32 -2.41
N GLU A 69 8.63 -6.10 -1.91
CA GLU A 69 8.39 -5.77 -0.50
C GLU A 69 6.91 -5.92 -0.12
N VAL A 70 6.01 -5.46 -0.99
CA VAL A 70 4.55 -5.64 -0.81
C VAL A 70 4.19 -7.11 -0.75
N ALA A 71 4.73 -7.93 -1.67
CA ALA A 71 4.48 -9.37 -1.70
C ALA A 71 5.01 -10.08 -0.44
N CYS A 72 6.20 -9.71 0.03
CA CYS A 72 6.77 -10.21 1.28
C CYS A 72 5.87 -9.87 2.47
N PHE A 73 5.41 -8.62 2.59
CA PHE A 73 4.51 -8.22 3.67
C PHE A 73 3.18 -8.99 3.65
N ILE A 74 2.57 -9.14 2.46
CA ILE A 74 1.34 -9.92 2.29
C ILE A 74 1.55 -11.37 2.74
N SER A 75 2.67 -11.98 2.36
CA SER A 75 3.03 -13.35 2.78
C SER A 75 3.11 -13.48 4.30
N GLU A 76 3.75 -12.53 4.98
CA GLU A 76 3.85 -12.53 6.44
C GLU A 76 2.49 -12.42 7.13
N ILE A 77 1.63 -11.47 6.72
CA ILE A 77 0.31 -11.34 7.33
C ILE A 77 -0.61 -12.52 6.99
N TYR A 78 -0.41 -13.16 5.83
CA TYR A 78 -1.13 -14.37 5.46
C TYR A 78 -0.76 -15.56 6.35
N LYS A 79 0.52 -15.72 6.71
CA LYS A 79 0.98 -16.71 7.70
C LYS A 79 0.37 -16.50 9.08
N LEU A 80 0.11 -15.24 9.45
CA LEU A 80 -0.57 -14.86 10.70
C LEU A 80 -2.10 -15.06 10.67
N GLY A 81 -2.66 -15.51 9.54
CA GLY A 81 -4.08 -15.83 9.41
C GLY A 81 -4.91 -14.83 8.62
N ALA A 82 -4.31 -13.77 8.05
CA ALA A 82 -5.06 -12.80 7.25
C ALA A 82 -5.65 -13.45 5.99
N ARG A 83 -6.93 -13.21 5.71
CA ARG A 83 -7.64 -13.79 4.54
C ARG A 83 -8.41 -12.77 3.70
N ARG A 84 -8.68 -11.58 4.25
CA ARG A 84 -9.35 -10.48 3.54
C ARG A 84 -8.37 -9.34 3.39
N ILE A 85 -7.67 -9.30 2.26
CA ILE A 85 -6.64 -8.30 1.97
C ILE A 85 -7.03 -7.57 0.69
N VAL A 86 -7.04 -6.24 0.76
CA VAL A 86 -7.26 -5.36 -0.39
C VAL A 86 -5.98 -4.56 -0.56
N VAL A 87 -5.38 -4.66 -1.74
CA VAL A 87 -4.18 -3.91 -2.10
C VAL A 87 -4.58 -2.79 -3.05
N PHE A 88 -4.27 -1.56 -2.67
CA PHE A 88 -4.42 -0.38 -3.52
C PHE A 88 -3.14 -0.20 -4.33
N SER A 89 -3.31 -0.01 -5.63
CA SER A 89 -2.22 0.36 -6.53
C SER A 89 -1.80 1.82 -6.29
N LEU A 90 -0.65 2.18 -6.88
CA LEU A 90 -0.17 3.55 -6.94
C LEU A 90 -1.30 4.50 -7.39
N GLY A 91 -1.63 5.48 -6.54
CA GLY A 91 -2.56 6.55 -6.88
C GLY A 91 -1.96 7.51 -7.92
N PRO A 92 -2.74 8.48 -8.44
CA PRO A 92 -2.24 9.47 -9.39
C PRO A 92 -1.30 10.48 -8.72
N VAL A 93 -0.07 10.05 -8.42
CA VAL A 93 0.98 10.86 -7.78
C VAL A 93 1.34 12.10 -8.59
N GLY A 94 1.11 12.07 -9.91
CA GLY A 94 1.26 13.23 -10.81
C GLY A 94 0.29 14.39 -10.55
N CYS A 95 -0.80 14.15 -9.80
CA CYS A 95 -1.81 15.16 -9.45
C CYS A 95 -1.68 15.68 -8.00
N VAL A 96 -0.67 15.25 -7.25
CA VAL A 96 -0.55 15.60 -5.83
C VAL A 96 -0.01 17.04 -5.66
N PRO A 97 -0.71 17.95 -4.95
CA PRO A 97 -0.27 19.35 -4.80
C PRO A 97 1.12 19.50 -4.17
N ALA A 98 1.53 18.56 -3.31
CA ALA A 98 2.86 18.54 -2.68
C ALA A 98 4.01 18.40 -3.69
N ARG A 99 3.73 18.06 -4.95
CA ARG A 99 4.71 18.03 -6.04
C ARG A 99 5.00 19.42 -6.63
N ALA A 100 4.08 20.38 -6.51
CA ALA A 100 4.25 21.73 -7.07
C ALA A 100 5.57 22.44 -6.68
N PRO A 101 6.12 22.29 -5.45
CA PRO A 101 7.42 22.86 -5.11
C PRO A 101 8.65 22.09 -5.65
N LEU A 102 8.49 20.93 -6.31
CA LEU A 102 9.60 20.20 -6.91
C LEU A 102 10.07 20.89 -8.20
N LEU A 103 11.39 21.07 -8.35
CA LEU A 103 12.01 21.70 -9.52
C LEU A 103 11.56 21.00 -10.81
N GLY A 104 10.95 21.77 -11.72
CA GLY A 104 10.48 21.28 -13.02
C GLY A 104 9.09 20.66 -13.04
N ALA A 105 8.37 20.62 -11.90
CA ALA A 105 6.98 20.17 -11.89
C ALA A 105 6.04 21.26 -12.46
N PRO A 106 5.13 20.92 -13.40
CA PRO A 106 4.17 21.87 -13.92
C PRO A 106 3.14 22.22 -12.84
N VAL A 107 2.82 23.51 -12.71
CA VAL A 107 1.82 24.02 -11.77
C VAL A 107 0.46 24.11 -12.47
N GLY A 108 -0.60 23.58 -11.84
CA GLY A 108 -1.97 23.69 -12.35
C GLY A 108 -2.39 22.61 -13.35
N ARG A 109 -1.57 21.58 -13.58
CA ARG A 109 -1.96 20.38 -14.34
C ARG A 109 -1.31 19.13 -13.74
N CYS A 110 -1.97 17.98 -13.91
CA CYS A 110 -1.36 16.70 -13.58
C CYS A 110 -0.28 16.35 -14.60
N LEU A 111 0.80 15.73 -14.14
CA LEU A 111 1.69 15.01 -15.04
C LEU A 111 1.01 13.72 -15.49
N ARG A 112 1.12 13.44 -16.79
CA ARG A 112 0.65 12.18 -17.33
C ARG A 112 1.66 11.06 -17.01
N GLU A 113 1.21 9.81 -17.09
CA GLU A 113 2.02 8.61 -16.86
C GLU A 113 3.20 8.48 -17.84
N ASP A 114 3.16 9.15 -19.00
CA ASP A 114 4.26 9.27 -19.97
C ASP A 114 5.22 10.44 -19.67
N GLU A 115 4.85 11.37 -18.79
CA GLU A 115 5.64 12.56 -18.46
C GLU A 115 6.43 12.41 -17.15
N CYS A 116 5.99 11.53 -16.25
CA CYS A 116 6.87 10.94 -15.26
C CYS A 116 7.40 9.63 -15.85
N ASP A 117 8.70 9.39 -15.79
CA ASP A 117 9.41 8.21 -16.30
C ASP A 117 9.03 6.92 -15.50
N VAL A 118 7.73 6.60 -15.39
CA VAL A 118 7.16 5.51 -14.57
C VAL A 118 6.28 4.62 -15.43
N GLN A 119 6.78 4.24 -16.60
CA GLN A 119 6.01 3.47 -17.58
C GLN A 119 5.88 1.97 -17.24
N GLU A 120 6.41 1.48 -16.12
CA GLU A 120 6.51 0.02 -15.90
C GLU A 120 5.93 -0.49 -14.56
N VAL A 121 5.10 0.30 -13.87
CA VAL A 121 4.57 -0.11 -12.55
C VAL A 121 3.14 -0.69 -12.62
N GLN A 122 2.33 -0.27 -13.60
CA GLN A 122 0.95 -0.77 -13.74
C GLN A 122 0.80 -2.27 -14.07
N PRO A 123 1.66 -2.90 -14.90
CA PRO A 123 1.48 -4.32 -15.24
C PRO A 123 1.60 -5.24 -14.01
N TRP A 124 2.51 -4.93 -13.07
CA TRP A 124 2.79 -5.76 -11.90
C TRP A 124 1.65 -5.73 -10.85
N PHE A 125 1.05 -4.56 -10.61
CA PHE A 125 -0.08 -4.47 -9.67
C PHE A 125 -1.38 -5.05 -10.24
N GLY A 126 -1.56 -4.99 -11.57
CA GLY A 126 -2.67 -5.64 -12.26
C GLY A 126 -2.69 -7.16 -12.05
N GLU A 127 -1.52 -7.80 -11.93
CA GLU A 127 -1.42 -9.24 -11.66
C GLU A 127 -1.67 -9.61 -10.18
N LEU A 128 -1.29 -8.74 -9.23
CA LEU A 128 -1.58 -8.94 -7.80
C LEU A 128 -3.09 -8.76 -7.48
N GLY A 129 -3.79 -7.91 -8.22
CA GLY A 129 -5.25 -7.74 -8.12
C GLY A 129 -6.06 -8.85 -8.78
N GLN A 130 -5.47 -9.63 -9.68
CA GLN A 130 -6.12 -10.72 -10.42
C GLN A 130 -5.96 -12.07 -9.74
N GLY A 131 -6.30 -12.17 -8.45
CA GLY A 131 -6.74 -13.43 -7.82
C GLY A 131 -5.91 -14.70 -8.08
N ARG A 132 -4.62 -14.59 -8.40
CA ARG A 132 -3.69 -15.73 -8.41
C ARG A 132 -3.29 -15.96 -6.97
N ALA A 133 -4.19 -16.68 -6.32
CA ALA A 133 -4.16 -17.13 -4.95
C ALA A 133 -2.82 -17.80 -4.60
N TYR A 134 -2.33 -17.43 -3.41
CA TYR A 134 -1.93 -18.43 -2.42
C TYR A 134 -3.08 -18.56 -1.41
#